data_AF-A0A6I5F291-F1
#
_entry.id   AF-A0A6I5F291-F1
#
_cell.length_a   1.000
_cell.length_b   1.000
_cell.length_c   1.000
_cell.angle_alpha   90.00
_cell.angle_beta   90.00
_cell.angle_gamma   90.00
#
_symmetry.space_group_name_H-M   'P 1'
#
loop_
_entity.id
_entity.type
_entity.pdbx_description
1 polymer ?
#
loop_
_entity_poly.entity_id
_entity_poly.type
_entity_poly.pdbx_seq_one_letter_code
_entity_poly.pdbx_strand_id
1 'polypeptide(L)' 'MTLRFIGTTSEGGNCPTLYEVVETGDIVVQGDQLTAPEDLAQLRDVGEHETFVVIPRELLTRFAPKE' A
#
# COMPACT_ATOMS: atom_id res chain seq x y z
N MET A 1 -9.67 -12.17 -8.49
CA MET A 1 -9.17 -10.94 -7.87
C MET A 1 -9.08 -9.88 -8.95
N THR A 2 -10.10 -9.03 -9.00
CA THR A 2 -10.17 -7.90 -9.90
C THR A 2 -9.78 -6.65 -9.11
N LEU A 3 -8.78 -5.92 -9.60
CA LEU A 3 -8.31 -4.69 -8.98
C LEU A 3 -8.93 -3.47 -9.66
N ARG A 4 -9.59 -2.62 -8.88
CA ARG A 4 -10.05 -1.31 -9.30
C ARG A 4 -9.04 -0.26 -8.84
N PHE A 5 -8.54 0.55 -9.77
CA PHE A 5 -7.72 1.71 -9.44
C PHE A 5 -8.53 2.74 -8.65
N ILE A 6 -8.01 3.19 -7.51
CA ILE A 6 -8.61 4.26 -6.72
C ILE A 6 -7.89 5.59 -6.98
N GLY A 7 -6.55 5.59 -6.93
CA GLY A 7 -5.79 6.83 -7.08
C GLY A 7 -4.29 6.65 -6.90
N THR A 8 -3.55 7.68 -7.32
CA THR A 8 -2.10 7.78 -7.16
C THR A 8 -1.72 9.22 -6.83
N THR A 9 -0.67 9.40 -6.03
CA THR A 9 0.00 10.70 -5.86
C THR A 9 1.29 10.80 -6.67
N SER A 10 1.57 9.83 -7.54
CA SER A 10 2.76 9.86 -8.39
C SER A 10 2.56 10.75 -9.60
N GLU A 11 3.59 11.52 -9.92
CA GLU A 11 3.71 12.19 -11.21
C GLU A 11 4.60 11.34 -12.11
N GLY A 12 4.19 11.11 -13.36
CA GLY A 12 5.02 10.41 -14.36
C GLY A 12 5.06 8.88 -14.28
N GLY A 13 4.14 8.24 -13.56
CA GLY A 13 3.94 6.77 -13.61
C GLY A 13 4.72 5.94 -12.60
N ASN A 14 5.26 6.57 -11.54
CA ASN A 14 5.94 5.87 -10.44
C ASN A 14 4.97 5.46 -9.31
N CYS A 15 5.49 4.83 -8.24
CA CYS A 15 4.77 4.64 -6.98
C CYS A 15 4.46 6.00 -6.30
N PRO A 16 3.45 6.09 -5.41
CA PRO A 16 2.58 5.02 -4.91
C PRO A 16 1.17 4.99 -5.54
N THR A 17 0.48 3.85 -5.45
CA THR A 17 -0.88 3.67 -6.01
C THR A 17 -1.79 2.88 -5.07
N LEU A 18 -3.06 3.26 -5.01
CA LEU A 18 -4.10 2.59 -4.24
C LEU A 18 -5.09 1.86 -5.16
N TYR A 19 -5.38 0.61 -4.83
CA TYR A 19 -6.36 -0.23 -5.52
C TYR A 19 -7.34 -0.86 -4.52
N GLU A 20 -8.50 -1.23 -5.02
CA GLU A 20 -9.51 -1.98 -4.29
C GLU A 20 -9.71 -3.35 -4.93
N VAL A 21 -9.88 -4.37 -4.11
CA VAL A 21 -10.34 -5.69 -4.52
C VAL A 21 -11.84 -5.62 -4.70
N VAL A 22 -12.31 -5.67 -5.95
CA VAL A 22 -13.73 -5.48 -6.27
C VAL A 22 -14.63 -6.48 -5.55
N GLU A 23 -14.12 -7.70 -5.33
CA GLU A 23 -14.89 -8.78 -4.73
C GLU A 23 -15.05 -8.66 -3.20
N THR A 24 -14.12 -8.01 -2.48
CA THR A 24 -14.09 -8.00 -1.01
C THR A 24 -14.11 -6.59 -0.41
N GLY A 25 -13.77 -5.56 -1.18
CA GLY A 25 -13.53 -4.20 -0.69
C GLY A 25 -12.16 -4.03 -0.02
N ASP A 26 -11.33 -5.09 0.03
CA ASP A 26 -9.98 -4.99 0.59
C ASP A 26 -9.12 -4.02 -0.23
N ILE A 27 -8.08 -3.47 0.41
CA ILE A 27 -7.21 -2.48 -0.21
C ILE A 27 -5.86 -3.09 -0.54
N VAL A 28 -5.39 -2.82 -1.75
CA VAL A 28 -4.04 -3.16 -2.21
C VAL A 28 -3.27 -1.86 -2.41
N VAL A 29 -2.08 -1.79 -1.82
CA VAL A 29 -1.21 -0.61 -1.84
C VAL A 29 0.07 -0.94 -2.58
N GLN A 30 0.39 -0.15 -3.61
CA GLN A 30 1.71 -0.16 -4.25
C GLN A 30 2.58 0.93 -3.62
N GLY A 31 3.78 0.56 -3.18
CA GLY A 31 4.78 1.46 -2.61
C GLY A 31 6.18 0.85 -2.67
N ASP A 32 7.14 1.49 -2.00
CA ASP A 32 8.52 0.99 -1.95
C ASP A 32 8.66 -0.07 -0.87
N GLN A 33 9.18 -1.24 -1.20
CA GLN A 33 9.32 -2.32 -0.24
C GLN A 33 10.32 -1.96 0.87
N LEU A 34 9.90 -2.12 2.13
CA LEU A 34 10.79 -2.02 3.28
C LEU A 34 11.60 -3.31 3.40
N THR A 35 12.91 -3.21 3.19
CA THR A 35 13.81 -4.39 3.11
C THR A 35 14.95 -4.37 4.13
N ALA A 36 15.24 -3.22 4.73
CA ALA A 36 16.32 -3.07 5.69
C ALA A 36 16.04 -3.92 6.95
N PRO A 37 16.94 -4.85 7.34
CA PRO A 37 16.73 -5.70 8.51
C PRO A 37 16.49 -4.93 9.81
N GLU A 38 17.18 -3.80 10.00
CA GLU A 38 17.02 -2.91 11.15
C GLU A 38 15.64 -2.25 11.23
N ASP A 39 15.00 -2.00 10.10
CA ASP A 39 13.64 -1.44 10.04
C ASP A 39 12.59 -2.54 10.24
N LEU A 40 12.79 -3.70 9.60
CA LEU A 40 11.91 -4.86 9.75
C LEU A 40 11.87 -5.37 11.19
N ALA A 41 12.99 -5.31 11.92
CA ALA A 41 13.06 -5.69 13.33
C ALA A 41 12.20 -4.81 14.26
N GLN A 42 11.74 -3.64 13.79
CA GLN A 42 10.87 -2.74 14.55
C GLN A 42 9.38 -3.07 14.37
N LEU A 43 9.03 -3.91 13.39
CA LEU A 43 7.66 -4.33 13.13
C LEU A 43 7.20 -5.38 14.15
N ARG A 44 5.88 -5.42 14.40
CA ARG A 44 5.28 -6.32 15.38
C ARG A 44 4.48 -7.41 14.67
N ASP A 45 4.51 -8.62 15.23
CA ASP A 45 3.69 -9.76 14.81
C ASP A 45 3.83 -10.13 13.32
N VAL A 46 5.05 -10.04 12.79
CA VAL A 46 5.35 -10.26 11.36
C VAL A 46 5.23 -11.73 10.97
N GLY A 47 4.39 -12.02 9.97
CA GLY A 47 4.26 -13.34 9.35
C GLY A 47 5.27 -13.60 8.21
N GLU A 48 5.58 -14.88 7.94
CA GLU A 48 6.54 -15.28 6.90
C GLU A 48 6.11 -14.89 5.46
N HIS A 49 4.82 -14.60 5.26
CA HIS A 49 4.25 -14.25 3.95
C HIS A 49 3.95 -12.76 3.80
N GLU A 50 4.29 -11.96 4.80
CA GLU A 50 4.00 -10.53 4.81
C GLU A 50 5.09 -9.73 4.10
N THR A 51 4.68 -8.63 3.49
CA THR A 51 5.58 -7.64 2.90
C THR A 51 5.09 -6.26 3.29
N PHE A 52 6.04 -5.40 3.63
CA PHE A 52 5.77 -4.04 4.06
C PHE A 52 6.22 -3.09 2.98
N VAL A 53 5.39 -2.10 2.70
CA VAL A 53 5.71 -1.02 1.76
C VAL A 53 5.63 0.32 2.46
N VAL A 54 6.52 1.22 2.11
CA VAL A 54 6.50 2.61 2.53
C VAL A 54 5.72 3.40 1.49
N ILE A 55 4.78 4.22 1.97
CA ILE A 55 4.00 5.14 1.14
C ILE A 55 3.95 6.52 1.78
N PRO A 56 3.86 7.60 0.97
CA PRO A 56 3.56 8.92 1.49
C PRO A 56 2.14 8.95 2.07
N ARG A 57 2.00 9.59 3.24
CA ARG A 57 0.73 9.75 3.96
C ARG A 57 -0.39 10.30 3.07
N GLU A 58 -0.04 11.19 2.15
CA GLU A 58 -1.01 11.85 1.30
C GLU A 58 -1.85 10.90 0.44
N LEU A 59 -1.28 9.74 0.04
CA LEU A 59 -2.00 8.71 -0.70
C LEU A 59 -3.28 8.29 0.04
N LEU A 60 -3.15 7.99 1.34
CA LEU A 60 -4.28 7.58 2.16
C LEU A 60 -5.23 8.75 2.43
N THR A 61 -4.71 9.93 2.76
CA THR A 61 -5.59 11.07 3.08
C THR A 61 -6.43 11.55 1.89
N ARG A 62 -5.94 11.36 0.66
CA ARG A 62 -6.63 11.77 -0.56
C ARG A 62 -7.54 10.69 -1.12
N PHE A 63 -7.12 9.42 -1.05
CA PHE A 63 -7.75 8.34 -1.81
C PHE A 63 -8.27 7.17 -0.96
N ALA A 64 -7.90 7.04 0.32
CA ALA A 64 -8.44 5.95 1.12
C ALA A 64 -9.97 6.08 1.26
N PRO A 65 -10.72 4.98 1.15
CA PRO A 65 -12.15 4.98 1.44
C PRO A 65 -12.41 5.51 2.86
N LYS A 66 -13.49 6.29 3.00
CA LYS A 66 -13.87 6.90 4.28
C LYS A 66 -14.90 6.08 5.07
N GLU A 67 -15.47 5.06 4.43
CA GLU A 67 -16.54 4.20 4.93
C GLU A 67 -16.26 2.75 4.54
#